data_AF-A0A8T8W9V7-F1
#
_entry.id   AF-A0A8T8W9V7-F1
#
_cell.length_a   1.000
_cell.length_b   1.000
_cell.length_c   1.000
_cell.angle_alpha   90.00
_cell.angle_beta   90.00
_cell.angle_gamma   90.00
#
_symmetry.space_group_name_H-M   'P 1'
#
loop_
_entity.id
_entity.type
_entity.pdbx_description
1 polymer ?
#
loop_
_entity_poly.entity_id
_entity_poly.type
_entity_poly.pdbx_seq_one_letter_code
_entity_poly.pdbx_strand_id
1 'polypeptide(L)'
;MSNEGSLDAVDVDELLDRAGFDADRSVLTRRQAEVLALRERNVRQADIADLLGTSRANVSSVESSARDNVEKARETVAFAEALSAPVRIEIAAGTDLYDVPDRVYDACDEADVKVNHTAPDLMKLVSDDAGDAVRGREVVSPILVGITGAGTVRVRRSEQADLE
;
A
#
# COMPACT_ATOMS: atom_id res chain seq x y z
N MET A 1 29.18 23.48 34.26
CA MET A 1 29.03 23.43 32.79
C MET A 1 27.69 22.78 32.54
N SER A 2 26.66 23.60 32.40
CA SER A 2 25.30 23.19 32.08
C SER A 2 25.30 22.70 30.63
N ASN A 3 25.04 21.42 30.41
CA ASN A 3 24.78 20.91 29.07
C ASN A 3 23.27 21.06 28.81
N GLU A 4 22.82 22.30 28.69
CA GLU A 4 21.52 22.65 28.09
C GLU A 4 21.67 22.51 26.57
N GLY A 5 21.79 21.26 26.12
CA GLY A 5 21.61 20.90 24.71
C GLY A 5 20.13 20.96 24.41
N SER A 6 19.67 22.16 24.06
CA SER A 6 18.33 22.50 23.59
C SER A 6 17.74 21.37 22.74
N LEU A 7 16.60 20.82 23.18
CA LEU A 7 15.61 20.23 22.29
C LEU A 7 15.13 21.37 21.38
N ASP A 8 15.97 21.79 20.44
CA ASP A 8 15.63 22.83 19.47
C ASP A 8 14.31 22.41 18.84
N ALA A 9 13.31 23.23 19.12
CA ALA A 9 11.90 22.98 18.93
C ALA A 9 11.70 22.36 17.55
N VAL A 10 11.43 21.05 17.53
CA VAL A 10 10.88 20.45 16.33
C VAL A 10 9.54 21.13 16.14
N ASP A 11 9.52 22.12 15.25
CA ASP A 11 8.29 22.82 14.88
C ASP A 11 7.40 21.79 14.18
N VAL A 12 6.46 21.25 14.95
CA VAL A 12 5.55 20.21 14.47
C VAL A 12 4.63 20.80 13.41
N ASP A 13 4.29 22.08 13.51
CA ASP A 13 3.45 22.74 12.53
C ASP A 13 4.21 22.90 11.21
N GLU A 14 5.47 23.37 11.23
CA GLU A 14 6.32 23.41 10.02
C GLU A 14 6.50 22.02 9.41
N LEU A 15 6.62 20.98 10.25
CA LEU A 15 6.72 19.60 9.79
C LEU A 15 5.48 19.13 9.04
N LEU A 16 4.30 19.41 9.60
CA LEU A 16 3.02 19.03 9.03
C LEU A 16 2.75 19.84 7.74
N ASP A 17 3.05 21.13 7.74
CA ASP A 17 2.90 21.99 6.57
C ASP A 17 3.81 21.53 5.42
N ARG A 18 5.08 21.23 5.70
CA ARG A 18 6.02 20.72 4.69
C ARG A 18 5.64 19.33 4.18
N ALA A 19 4.95 18.53 4.99
CA ALA A 19 4.38 17.25 4.58
C ALA A 19 3.03 17.40 3.84
N GLY A 20 2.47 18.62 3.76
CA GLY A 20 1.18 18.89 3.12
C GLY A 20 0.00 18.32 3.89
N PHE A 21 0.07 18.25 5.22
CA PHE A 21 -1.01 17.73 6.03
C PHE A 21 -2.22 18.68 6.05
N ASP A 22 -3.39 18.15 5.71
CA ASP A 22 -4.68 18.83 5.79
C ASP A 22 -5.65 17.96 6.62
N ALA A 23 -6.11 18.48 7.76
CA ALA A 23 -6.97 17.75 8.67
C ALA A 23 -8.37 17.47 8.10
N ASP A 24 -8.83 18.28 7.14
CA ASP A 24 -10.15 18.11 6.51
C ASP A 24 -10.12 17.06 5.39
N ARG A 25 -8.93 16.71 4.89
CA ARG A 25 -8.72 15.74 3.80
C ARG A 25 -8.02 14.46 4.24
N SER A 26 -7.68 14.35 5.51
CA SER A 26 -6.96 13.20 6.06
C SER A 26 -7.86 12.36 6.96
N VAL A 27 -7.58 11.05 6.98
CA VAL A 27 -8.16 10.13 7.98
C VAL A 27 -7.49 10.26 9.34
N LEU A 28 -6.37 10.99 9.41
CA LEU A 28 -5.64 11.25 10.64
C LEU A 28 -6.14 12.56 11.26
N THR A 29 -6.36 12.53 12.56
CA THR A 29 -6.49 13.75 13.35
C THR A 29 -5.15 14.51 13.38
N ARG A 30 -5.18 15.82 13.63
CA ARG A 30 -3.95 16.62 13.81
C ARG A 30 -3.02 15.99 14.85
N ARG A 31 -3.55 15.59 16.00
CA ARG A 31 -2.77 14.95 17.07
C ARG A 31 -2.11 13.64 16.63
N GLN A 32 -2.77 12.82 15.81
CA GLN A 32 -2.16 11.61 15.24
C GLN A 32 -1.04 11.94 14.26
N ALA A 33 -1.24 12.96 13.41
CA ALA A 33 -0.22 13.42 12.48
C ALA A 33 1.02 13.99 13.20
N GLU A 34 0.83 14.80 14.24
CA GLU A 34 1.89 15.32 15.12
C GLU A 34 2.75 14.17 15.68
N VAL A 35 2.09 13.16 16.26
CA VAL A 35 2.78 12.01 16.84
C VAL A 35 3.54 11.21 15.77
N LEU A 36 2.95 10.94 14.60
CA LEU A 36 3.66 10.26 13.52
C LEU A 36 4.87 11.05 13.02
N ALA A 37 4.73 12.36 12.79
CA ALA A 37 5.81 13.22 12.31
C ALA A 37 7.02 13.24 13.27
N LEU A 38 6.76 13.29 14.58
CA LEU A 38 7.80 13.21 15.61
C LEU A 38 8.44 11.82 15.69
N ARG A 39 7.65 10.75 15.54
CA ARG A 39 8.15 9.37 15.56
C ARG A 39 9.02 9.03 14.35
N GLU A 40 8.72 9.56 13.16
CA GLU A 40 9.58 9.45 11.97
C GLU A 40 10.95 10.12 12.17
N ARG A 41 11.04 11.11 13.06
CA ARG A 41 12.29 11.72 13.51
C ARG A 41 12.94 11.03 14.71
N ASN A 42 12.46 9.83 15.07
CA ASN A 42 12.94 9.02 16.19
C ASN A 42 12.77 9.65 17.57
N VAL A 43 11.90 10.65 17.75
CA VAL A 43 11.60 11.24 19.07
C VAL A 43 10.91 10.19 19.94
N ARG A 44 11.33 10.01 21.20
CA ARG A 44 10.76 8.98 22.08
C ARG A 44 9.37 9.38 22.52
N GLN A 45 8.48 8.41 22.73
CA GLN A 45 7.10 8.66 23.20
C GLN A 45 7.04 9.47 24.49
N ALA A 46 8.02 9.32 25.39
CA ALA A 46 8.10 10.10 26.62
C ALA A 46 8.35 11.59 26.32
N ASP A 47 9.31 11.89 25.44
CA ASP A 47 9.61 13.28 25.05
C ASP A 47 8.44 13.91 24.27
N ILE A 48 7.74 13.12 23.46
CA ILE A 48 6.50 13.56 22.78
C ILE A 48 5.41 13.86 23.82
N ALA A 49 5.30 13.04 24.87
CA ALA A 49 4.32 13.25 25.92
C ALA A 49 4.56 14.58 26.66
N ASP A 50 5.83 14.86 26.97
CA ASP A 50 6.25 16.13 27.58
C ASP A 50 5.96 17.31 26.65
N LEU A 51 6.31 17.20 25.35
CA LEU A 51 6.08 18.24 24.34
C LEU A 51 4.58 18.55 24.15
N LEU A 52 3.74 17.52 24.12
CA LEU A 52 2.31 17.65 23.82
C LEU A 52 1.44 17.84 25.07
N GLY A 53 2.05 17.88 26.26
CA GLY A 53 1.36 18.07 27.55
C GLY A 53 0.41 16.92 27.90
N THR A 54 0.82 15.68 27.66
CA THR A 54 -0.02 14.48 27.82
C THR A 54 0.75 13.33 28.48
N SER A 55 0.10 12.20 28.78
CA SER A 55 0.78 11.00 29.27
C SER A 55 1.44 10.18 28.14
N ARG A 56 2.55 9.49 28.45
CA ARG A 56 3.18 8.51 27.54
C ARG A 56 2.20 7.43 27.08
N ALA A 57 1.31 6.99 27.98
CA ALA A 57 0.28 6.00 27.65
C ALA A 57 -0.68 6.52 26.56
N ASN A 58 -1.09 7.79 26.66
CA ASN A 58 -1.92 8.42 25.63
C ASN A 58 -1.15 8.59 24.29
N VAL A 59 0.13 8.96 24.32
CA VAL A 59 0.96 9.00 23.09
C VAL A 59 1.03 7.63 22.44
N SER A 60 1.25 6.57 23.23
CA SER A 60 1.29 5.20 22.73
C SER A 60 -0.02 4.79 22.05
N SER A 61 -1.17 5.10 22.65
CA SER A 61 -2.47 4.80 22.03
C SER A 61 -2.71 5.62 20.77
N VAL A 62 -2.38 6.92 20.78
CA VAL A 62 -2.51 7.80 19.61
C VAL A 62 -1.64 7.30 18.45
N GLU A 63 -0.38 6.92 18.73
CA GLU A 63 0.56 6.39 17.74
C GLU A 63 0.04 5.08 17.12
N SER A 64 -0.46 4.16 17.94
CA SER A 64 -1.04 2.90 17.46
C SER A 64 -2.24 3.18 16.54
N SER A 65 -3.21 3.99 17.00
CA SER A 65 -4.37 4.32 16.19
C SER A 65 -4.01 5.07 14.90
N ALA A 66 -2.98 5.92 14.93
CA ALA A 66 -2.50 6.60 13.74
C ALA A 66 -1.94 5.60 12.72
N ARG A 67 -1.13 4.62 13.15
CA ARG A 67 -0.61 3.57 12.26
C ARG A 67 -1.72 2.70 11.69
N ASP A 68 -2.68 2.28 12.52
CA ASP A 68 -3.83 1.48 12.06
C ASP A 68 -4.65 2.25 11.02
N ASN A 69 -4.84 3.57 11.19
CA ASN A 69 -5.54 4.40 10.22
C ASN A 69 -4.77 4.50 8.89
N VAL A 70 -3.44 4.63 8.93
CA VAL A 70 -2.60 4.62 7.71
C VAL A 70 -2.69 3.28 6.99
N GLU A 71 -2.61 2.17 7.72
CA GLU A 71 -2.74 0.83 7.15
C GLU A 71 -4.09 0.63 6.47
N LYS A 72 -5.19 0.97 7.15
CA LYS A 72 -6.55 0.89 6.59
C LYS A 72 -6.74 1.79 5.39
N ALA A 73 -6.20 3.01 5.40
CA ALA A 73 -6.28 3.91 4.26
C ALA A 73 -5.55 3.35 3.04
N ARG A 74 -4.35 2.77 3.23
CA ARG A 74 -3.61 2.09 2.14
C ARG A 74 -4.41 0.92 1.57
N GLU A 75 -5.02 0.09 2.41
CA GLU A 75 -5.87 -1.01 1.94
C GLU A 75 -7.13 -0.49 1.23
N THR A 76 -7.72 0.61 1.70
CA THR A 76 -8.88 1.24 1.04
C THR A 76 -8.53 1.73 -0.36
N VAL A 77 -7.38 2.39 -0.53
CA VAL A 77 -6.88 2.81 -1.85
C VAL A 77 -6.62 1.59 -2.73
N ALA A 78 -5.92 0.59 -2.21
CA ALA A 78 -5.65 -0.65 -2.92
C ALA A 78 -6.93 -1.36 -3.40
N PHE A 79 -7.97 -1.40 -2.57
CA PHE A 79 -9.26 -1.95 -2.92
C PHE A 79 -9.98 -1.13 -3.99
N ALA A 80 -10.00 0.20 -3.86
CA ALA A 80 -10.60 1.10 -4.85
C ALA A 80 -9.88 1.01 -6.21
N GLU A 81 -8.56 0.91 -6.21
CA GLU A 81 -7.75 0.66 -7.40
C GLU A 81 -8.02 -0.72 -8.01
N ALA A 82 -8.23 -1.75 -7.18
CA ALA A 82 -8.59 -3.08 -7.66
C ALA A 82 -10.00 -3.09 -8.28
N LEU A 83 -10.97 -2.36 -7.72
CA LEU A 83 -12.31 -2.19 -8.29
C LEU A 83 -12.28 -1.42 -9.60
N SER A 84 -11.46 -0.37 -9.64
CA SER A 84 -11.30 0.51 -10.80
C SER A 84 -10.28 -0.03 -11.79
N ALA A 85 -9.69 -1.21 -11.53
CA ALA A 85 -8.65 -1.81 -12.37
C ALA A 85 -9.22 -1.92 -13.79
N PRO A 86 -8.74 -1.07 -14.73
CA PRO A 86 -9.29 -1.02 -16.08
C PRO A 86 -9.13 -2.36 -16.80
N VAL A 87 -8.17 -3.19 -16.34
CA VAL A 87 -7.86 -4.49 -16.92
C VAL A 87 -7.94 -5.56 -15.84
N ARG A 88 -8.79 -6.55 -16.08
CA ARG A 88 -8.84 -7.80 -15.33
C ARG A 88 -8.85 -8.92 -16.33
N ILE A 89 -7.83 -9.76 -16.30
CA ILE A 89 -7.75 -10.95 -17.14
C ILE A 89 -7.78 -12.19 -16.26
N GLU A 90 -8.61 -13.14 -16.65
CA GLU A 90 -8.55 -14.48 -16.09
C GLU A 90 -7.55 -15.30 -16.91
N ILE A 91 -6.56 -15.86 -16.23
CA ILE A 91 -5.64 -16.83 -16.82
C ILE A 91 -6.15 -18.22 -16.44
N ALA A 92 -6.74 -18.90 -17.42
CA ALA A 92 -7.30 -20.23 -17.24
C ALA A 92 -6.23 -21.26 -16.86
N ALA A 93 -6.65 -22.30 -16.13
CA ALA A 93 -5.81 -23.47 -15.91
C ALA A 93 -5.38 -24.10 -17.25
N GLY A 94 -4.15 -24.62 -17.28
CA GLY A 94 -3.49 -25.13 -18.49
C GLY A 94 -2.79 -24.05 -19.33
N THR A 95 -2.86 -22.76 -18.95
CA THR A 95 -2.08 -21.71 -19.62
C THR A 95 -0.59 -21.83 -19.27
N ASP A 96 0.30 -21.72 -20.27
CA ASP A 96 1.75 -21.62 -20.03
C ASP A 96 2.07 -20.21 -19.51
N LEU A 97 2.89 -20.12 -18.46
CA LEU A 97 3.31 -18.87 -17.84
C LEU A 97 3.98 -17.94 -18.85
N TYR A 98 4.58 -18.48 -19.92
CA TYR A 98 5.19 -17.70 -20.99
C TYR A 98 4.16 -16.99 -21.89
N ASP A 99 2.91 -17.46 -21.91
CA ASP A 99 1.81 -16.84 -22.65
C ASP A 99 1.14 -15.71 -21.85
N VAL A 100 1.43 -15.61 -20.54
CA VAL A 100 0.79 -14.63 -19.64
C VAL A 100 1.16 -13.18 -19.98
N PRO A 101 2.45 -12.84 -20.25
CA PRO A 101 2.82 -11.47 -20.60
C PRO A 101 2.05 -10.94 -21.81
N ASP A 102 1.95 -11.72 -22.89
CA ASP A 102 1.27 -11.29 -24.11
C ASP A 102 -0.22 -11.00 -23.83
N ARG A 103 -0.90 -11.87 -23.06
CA ARG A 103 -2.29 -11.63 -22.64
C ARG A 103 -2.45 -10.38 -21.76
N VAL A 104 -1.47 -10.08 -20.90
CA VAL A 104 -1.46 -8.87 -20.08
C VAL A 104 -1.30 -7.63 -20.95
N TYR A 105 -0.36 -7.63 -21.91
CA TYR A 105 -0.14 -6.50 -22.79
C TYR A 105 -1.34 -6.23 -23.69
N ASP A 106 -1.89 -7.27 -24.32
CA ASP A 106 -3.06 -7.15 -25.19
C ASP A 106 -4.24 -6.50 -24.44
N ALA A 107 -4.54 -6.98 -23.24
CA ALA A 107 -5.63 -6.45 -22.44
C ALA A 107 -5.37 -5.03 -21.92
N CYS A 108 -4.10 -4.66 -21.71
CA CYS A 108 -3.74 -3.29 -21.34
C CYS A 108 -3.78 -2.32 -22.51
N ASP A 109 -3.37 -2.76 -23.70
CA ASP A 109 -3.47 -1.97 -24.92
C ASP A 109 -4.95 -1.71 -25.30
N GLU A 110 -5.83 -2.70 -25.13
CA GLU A 110 -7.28 -2.53 -25.30
C GLU A 110 -7.89 -1.49 -24.33
N ALA A 111 -7.32 -1.37 -23.13
CA ALA A 111 -7.79 -0.46 -22.09
C ALA A 111 -7.03 0.88 -22.03
N ASP A 112 -6.09 1.13 -22.96
CA ASP A 112 -5.19 2.29 -22.97
C ASP A 112 -4.38 2.47 -21.66
N VAL A 113 -3.89 1.36 -21.12
CA VAL A 113 -3.12 1.29 -19.86
C VAL A 113 -1.68 0.93 -20.15
N LYS A 114 -0.73 1.66 -19.56
CA LYS A 114 0.70 1.33 -19.65
C LYS A 114 1.09 0.31 -18.58
N VAL A 115 1.55 -0.86 -19.03
CA VAL A 115 2.15 -1.87 -18.16
C VAL A 115 3.58 -1.46 -17.82
N ASN A 116 3.90 -1.36 -16.53
CA ASN A 116 5.22 -0.94 -16.04
C ASN A 116 6.16 -2.12 -15.73
N HIS A 117 5.85 -3.31 -16.24
CA HIS A 117 6.58 -4.54 -15.98
C HIS A 117 7.07 -5.16 -17.29
N THR A 118 8.30 -5.69 -17.29
CA THR A 118 8.78 -6.50 -18.40
C THR A 118 8.16 -7.90 -18.38
N ALA A 119 8.25 -8.65 -19.48
CA ALA A 119 7.71 -10.02 -19.52
C ALA A 119 8.34 -10.93 -18.43
N PRO A 120 9.68 -10.91 -18.20
CA PRO A 120 10.27 -11.60 -17.06
C PRO A 120 9.74 -11.17 -15.70
N ASP A 121 9.50 -9.87 -15.49
CA ASP A 121 8.95 -9.36 -14.24
C ASP A 121 7.52 -9.85 -14.01
N LEU A 122 6.68 -9.85 -15.05
CA LEU A 122 5.32 -10.36 -15.00
C LEU A 122 5.30 -11.85 -14.67
N MET A 123 6.12 -12.66 -15.34
CA MET A 123 6.19 -14.10 -15.07
C MET A 123 6.61 -14.38 -13.63
N LYS A 124 7.60 -13.64 -13.12
CA LYS A 124 8.05 -13.78 -11.73
C LYS A 124 6.96 -13.37 -10.75
N LEU A 125 6.36 -12.20 -10.93
CA LEU A 125 5.30 -11.68 -10.06
C LEU A 125 4.11 -12.65 -10.02
N VAL A 126 3.69 -13.16 -11.18
CA VAL A 126 2.63 -14.17 -11.27
C VAL A 126 3.01 -15.46 -10.56
N SER A 127 4.23 -15.97 -10.75
CA SER A 127 4.67 -17.18 -10.05
C SER A 127 4.76 -17.00 -8.54
N ASP A 128 5.20 -15.84 -8.06
CA ASP A 128 5.40 -15.55 -6.64
C ASP A 128 4.03 -15.35 -5.94
N ASP A 129 3.12 -14.59 -6.55
CA ASP A 129 1.83 -14.23 -5.94
C ASP A 129 0.75 -15.30 -6.12
N ALA A 130 0.79 -16.10 -7.19
CA ALA A 130 -0.19 -17.17 -7.42
C ALA A 130 -0.02 -18.37 -6.45
N GLY A 131 1.16 -18.53 -5.86
CA GLY A 131 1.47 -19.65 -4.97
C GLY A 131 1.30 -21.00 -5.67
N ASP A 132 0.55 -21.92 -5.06
CA ASP A 132 0.32 -23.28 -5.59
C ASP A 132 -0.61 -23.35 -6.81
N ALA A 133 -1.19 -22.22 -7.24
CA ALA A 133 -1.94 -22.11 -8.50
C ALA A 133 -1.02 -22.11 -9.74
N VAL A 134 0.30 -21.95 -9.58
CA VAL A 134 1.30 -22.13 -10.63
C VAL A 134 2.27 -23.24 -10.22
N ARG A 135 2.48 -24.23 -11.10
CA ARG A 135 3.47 -25.30 -10.89
C ARG A 135 4.45 -25.33 -12.05
N GLY A 136 5.70 -24.95 -11.75
CA GLY A 136 6.72 -24.80 -12.79
C GLY A 136 6.33 -23.69 -13.75
N ARG A 137 5.93 -24.04 -14.98
CA ARG A 137 5.45 -23.08 -15.98
C ARG A 137 3.95 -23.15 -16.25
N GLU A 138 3.22 -24.02 -15.57
CA GLU A 138 1.81 -24.23 -15.88
C GLU A 138 0.94 -23.61 -14.79
N VAL A 139 -0.06 -22.84 -15.22
CA VAL A 139 -1.15 -22.39 -14.35
C VAL A 139 -2.06 -23.60 -14.10
N VAL A 140 -2.04 -24.16 -12.89
CA VAL A 140 -2.80 -25.38 -12.55
C VAL A 140 -4.18 -25.10 -11.98
N SER A 141 -4.39 -23.88 -11.48
CA SER A 141 -5.69 -23.37 -11.03
C SER A 141 -5.88 -21.96 -11.60
N PRO A 142 -7.09 -21.56 -12.02
CA PRO A 142 -7.27 -20.28 -12.66
C PRO A 142 -6.91 -19.12 -11.71
N ILE A 143 -6.28 -18.09 -12.28
CA ILE A 143 -5.83 -16.90 -11.55
C ILE A 143 -6.37 -15.64 -12.23
N LEU A 144 -6.66 -14.63 -11.42
CA LEU A 144 -7.05 -13.31 -11.87
C LEU A 144 -5.84 -12.38 -11.79
N VAL A 145 -5.44 -11.82 -12.93
CA VAL A 145 -4.42 -10.79 -13.00
C VAL A 145 -5.13 -9.45 -13.21
N GLY A 146 -5.02 -8.56 -12.22
CA GLY A 146 -5.55 -7.20 -12.28
C GLY A 146 -4.42 -6.19 -12.50
N ILE A 147 -4.63 -5.24 -13.41
CA ILE A 147 -3.70 -4.14 -13.66
C ILE A 147 -4.40 -2.83 -13.34
N THR A 148 -3.80 -2.03 -12.46
CA THR A 148 -4.31 -0.70 -12.10
C THR A 148 -4.00 0.32 -13.19
N GLY A 149 -4.68 1.48 -13.18
CA GLY A 149 -4.36 2.58 -14.11
C GLY A 149 -2.93 3.14 -13.97
N ALA A 150 -2.26 2.84 -12.85
CA ALA A 150 -0.84 3.16 -12.62
C ALA A 150 0.11 2.05 -13.13
N GLY A 151 -0.40 1.02 -13.79
CA GLY A 151 0.38 -0.11 -14.32
C GLY A 151 0.90 -1.08 -13.26
N THR A 152 0.36 -1.02 -12.03
CA THR A 152 0.69 -1.99 -10.96
C THR A 152 -0.10 -3.27 -11.18
N VAL A 153 0.61 -4.41 -11.15
CA VAL A 153 0.02 -5.73 -11.36
C VAL A 153 -0.27 -6.38 -10.02
N ARG A 154 -1.44 -6.99 -9.88
CA ARG A 154 -1.82 -7.82 -8.73
C ARG A 154 -2.40 -9.14 -9.19
N VAL A 155 -2.00 -10.21 -8.52
CA VAL A 155 -2.45 -11.56 -8.84
C VAL A 155 -3.27 -12.09 -7.68
N ARG A 156 -4.46 -12.59 -7.99
CA ARG A 156 -5.36 -13.22 -7.03
C ARG A 156 -5.78 -14.57 -7.58
N ARG A 157 -6.10 -15.50 -6.71
CA ARG A 157 -6.81 -16.72 -7.14
C ARG A 157 -8.20 -16.32 -7.59
N SER A 158 -8.65 -16.83 -8.72
CA SER A 158 -10.09 -16.76 -8.99
C SER A 158 -10.74 -17.83 -8.12
N GLU A 159 -11.24 -17.44 -6.96
CA GLU A 159 -12.33 -18.21 -6.39
C GLU A 159 -13.47 -18.04 -7.40
N GLN A 160 -13.79 -19.10 -8.14
CA GLN A 160 -15.06 -19.12 -8.86
C GLN A 160 -16.12 -18.90 -7.79
N ALA A 161 -16.69 -17.69 -7.77
CA ALA A 161 -17.97 -17.50 -7.16
C ALA A 161 -18.91 -18.39 -7.98
N ASP A 162 -19.33 -19.50 -7.38
CA ASP A 162 -20.53 -20.21 -7.76
C ASP A 162 -21.68 -19.19 -7.71
N LEU A 163 -21.87 -18.47 -8.80
CA LEU A 163 -23.08 -17.71 -9.07
C LEU A 163 -24.09 -18.71 -9.61
N GLU A 164 -24.78 -19.39 -8.68
CA GLU A 164 -26.10 -19.98 -8.92
C GLU A 164 -27.20 -18.91 -8.82
#